data_AF-A0A7K3BLV5-F1
#
_entry.id   AF-A0A7K3BLV5-F1
#
_cell.length_a   1.000
_cell.length_b   1.000
_cell.length_c   1.000
_cell.angle_alpha   90.00
_cell.angle_beta   90.00
_cell.angle_gamma   90.00
#
_symmetry.space_group_name_H-M   'P 1'
#
loop_
_entity.id
_entity.type
_entity.pdbx_description
1 polymer ?
#
loop_
_entity_poly.entity_id
_entity_poly.type
_entity_poly.pdbx_seq_one_letter_code
_entity_poly.pdbx_strand_id
1 'polypeptide(L)'
;MDDRVSYAYAVLRGHGVPGGALEALTGVAGAPVRLVTSGPLAAAVSPVPAADFDEDALRRHLEDLDWLEAVARAHHTVIEALSAHTTVLPLRLATVYLDDERVRQVMREDDAAFTEALERLAGHLEWGVKIYVDAPATAAEPPGAGEGLSPGRAYLRARSAQRHTRDQAYRAAEEAAARVEAIGRELAAAHARHRAQQGRLAAGAGENVLNDAFLVAHEQAEAFRSRALAAGEGLPGVRVDVTGPWAPYSFAALPGRARSEEDPADAAP
;
A
#
# COMPACT_ATOMS: atom_id res chain seq x y z
N MET A 1 -9.62 11.80 34.69
CA MET A 1 -9.53 10.40 34.24
C MET A 1 -9.33 10.53 32.75
N ASP A 2 -8.13 10.18 32.26
CA ASP A 2 -7.81 10.37 30.85
C ASP A 2 -8.70 9.41 30.06
N ASP A 3 -9.62 9.97 29.26
CA ASP A 3 -10.61 9.17 28.53
C ASP A 3 -9.87 8.42 27.42
N ARG A 4 -10.09 7.11 27.29
CA ARG A 4 -9.32 6.28 26.36
C ARG A 4 -10.26 5.49 25.47
N VAL A 5 -9.93 5.51 24.19
CA VAL A 5 -10.59 4.72 23.15
C VAL A 5 -9.71 3.55 22.74
N SER A 6 -10.32 2.51 22.17
CA SER A 6 -9.63 1.33 21.67
C SER A 6 -9.27 1.53 20.20
N TYR A 7 -7.98 1.75 19.92
CA TYR A 7 -7.43 1.75 18.57
C TYR A 7 -7.30 0.31 18.09
N ALA A 8 -7.91 -0.04 16.97
CA ALA A 8 -7.91 -1.38 16.40
C ALA A 8 -6.99 -1.47 15.18
N TYR A 9 -6.06 -2.43 15.21
CA TYR A 9 -5.04 -2.62 14.18
C TYR A 9 -5.48 -3.62 13.11
N ALA A 10 -5.93 -4.79 13.56
CA ALA A 10 -6.30 -5.89 12.69
C ALA A 10 -7.30 -6.82 13.38
N VAL A 11 -8.08 -7.53 12.56
CA VAL A 11 -8.85 -8.69 13.00
C VAL A 11 -8.11 -9.96 12.58
N LEU A 12 -8.13 -10.98 13.42
CA LEU A 12 -7.45 -12.26 13.21
C LEU A 12 -8.26 -13.38 13.87
N ARG A 13 -7.83 -14.63 13.65
CA ARG A 13 -8.34 -15.75 14.44
C ARG A 13 -7.87 -15.62 15.89
N GLY A 14 -8.70 -16.00 16.85
CA GLY A 14 -8.38 -15.93 18.28
C GLY A 14 -7.28 -16.88 18.76
N HIS A 15 -6.69 -17.65 17.86
CA HIS A 15 -5.57 -18.56 18.10
C HIS A 15 -4.44 -18.27 17.11
N GLY A 16 -3.22 -18.70 17.45
CA GLY A 16 -2.05 -18.61 16.55
C GLY A 16 -1.09 -17.47 16.85
N VAL A 17 -1.44 -16.53 17.75
CA VAL A 17 -0.49 -15.52 18.24
C VAL A 17 0.10 -15.97 19.59
N PRO A 18 1.42 -16.23 19.70
CA PRO A 18 2.06 -16.53 20.97
C PRO A 18 1.95 -15.34 21.93
N GLY A 19 1.66 -15.60 23.22
CA GLY A 19 1.54 -14.53 24.23
C GLY A 19 2.76 -13.61 24.30
N GLY A 20 3.97 -14.18 24.26
CA GLY A 20 5.21 -13.41 24.27
C GLY A 20 5.44 -12.53 23.03
N ALA A 21 4.84 -12.87 21.89
CA ALA A 21 4.90 -12.02 20.69
C ALA A 21 4.06 -10.75 20.91
N LEU A 22 2.90 -10.88 21.57
CA LEU A 22 2.01 -9.75 21.86
C LEU A 22 2.59 -8.82 22.95
N GLU A 23 3.21 -9.39 23.98
CA GLU A 23 3.83 -8.62 25.09
C GLU A 23 4.98 -7.72 24.65
N ALA A 24 5.67 -8.09 23.56
CA ALA A 24 6.76 -7.30 22.99
C ALA A 24 6.25 -6.14 22.10
N LEU A 25 4.95 -6.09 21.76
CA LEU A 25 4.40 -5.11 20.83
C LEU A 25 3.97 -3.83 21.54
N THR A 26 4.49 -2.73 21.01
CA THR A 26 4.10 -1.38 21.36
C THR A 26 3.32 -0.78 20.19
N GLY A 27 2.09 -0.40 20.44
CA GLY A 27 1.22 0.24 19.47
C GLY A 27 1.36 1.77 19.46
N VAL A 28 0.39 2.40 18.80
CA VAL A 28 0.19 3.85 18.76
C VAL A 28 0.16 4.44 20.17
N ALA A 29 0.71 5.65 20.30
CA ALA A 29 0.90 6.35 21.58
C ALA A 29 1.72 5.56 22.63
N GLY A 30 2.58 4.64 22.18
CA GLY A 30 3.44 3.85 23.07
C GLY A 30 2.67 2.83 23.91
N ALA A 31 1.43 2.51 23.55
CA ALA A 31 0.55 1.70 24.38
C ALA A 31 0.70 0.20 24.09
N PRO A 32 0.64 -0.69 25.10
CA PRO A 32 0.77 -2.12 24.89
C PRO A 32 -0.41 -2.65 24.05
N VAL A 33 -0.11 -3.55 23.13
CA VAL A 33 -1.11 -4.23 22.30
C VAL A 33 -1.71 -5.39 23.08
N ARG A 34 -3.02 -5.57 22.99
CA ARG A 34 -3.76 -6.71 23.54
C ARG A 34 -4.72 -7.29 22.51
N LEU A 35 -5.21 -8.50 22.78
CA LEU A 35 -6.27 -9.12 21.99
C LEU A 35 -7.61 -8.97 22.69
N VAL A 36 -8.62 -8.48 21.96
CA VAL A 36 -10.03 -8.52 22.36
C VAL A 36 -10.69 -9.65 21.59
N THR A 37 -11.13 -10.69 22.29
CA THR A 37 -11.72 -11.89 21.68
C THR A 37 -13.24 -11.80 21.61
N SER A 38 -13.80 -12.37 20.55
CA SER A 38 -15.23 -12.67 20.41
C SER A 38 -15.41 -13.92 19.58
N GLY A 39 -15.87 -15.01 20.21
CA GLY A 39 -16.00 -16.30 19.53
C GLY A 39 -14.66 -16.78 18.94
N PRO A 40 -14.61 -17.14 17.64
CA PRO A 40 -13.38 -17.60 16.98
C PRO A 40 -12.46 -16.45 16.54
N LEU A 41 -12.90 -15.19 16.66
CA LEU A 41 -12.20 -14.00 16.20
C LEU A 41 -11.53 -13.25 17.37
N ALA A 42 -10.47 -12.52 17.04
CA ALA A 42 -9.85 -11.54 17.92
C ALA A 42 -9.50 -10.27 17.14
N ALA A 43 -9.56 -9.14 17.82
CA ALA A 43 -9.01 -7.88 17.35
C ALA A 43 -7.75 -7.54 18.15
N ALA A 44 -6.67 -7.19 17.45
CA ALA A 44 -5.52 -6.56 18.07
C ALA A 44 -5.83 -5.08 18.31
N VAL A 45 -5.75 -4.65 19.57
CA VAL A 45 -6.10 -3.29 19.99
C VAL A 45 -5.09 -2.72 20.99
N SER A 46 -5.02 -1.40 21.08
CA SER A 46 -4.32 -0.71 22.15
C SER A 46 -5.13 0.52 22.59
N PRO A 47 -5.00 0.95 23.86
CA PRO A 47 -5.73 2.13 24.32
C PRO A 47 -5.01 3.41 23.88
N VAL A 48 -5.71 4.38 23.33
CA VAL A 48 -5.16 5.69 22.92
C VAL A 48 -5.97 6.83 23.56
N PRO A 49 -5.40 8.03 23.77
CA PRO A 49 -6.13 9.17 24.32
C PRO A 49 -7.30 9.54 23.42
N ALA A 50 -8.52 9.65 23.96
CA ALA A 50 -9.70 9.99 23.18
C ALA A 50 -9.58 11.37 22.51
N ALA A 51 -8.91 12.31 23.18
CA ALA A 51 -8.73 13.68 22.70
C ALA A 51 -7.89 13.79 21.41
N ASP A 52 -7.04 12.81 21.10
CA ASP A 52 -6.22 12.81 19.89
C ASP A 52 -6.97 12.18 18.70
N PHE A 53 -8.06 11.46 18.96
CA PHE A 53 -8.80 10.65 18.00
C PHE A 53 -10.29 11.05 17.88
N ASP A 54 -10.67 12.18 18.47
CA ASP A 54 -11.93 12.84 18.09
C ASP A 54 -11.85 13.36 16.65
N GLU A 55 -12.99 13.57 15.99
CA GLU A 55 -13.03 13.83 14.55
C GLU A 55 -12.22 15.08 14.15
N ASP A 56 -12.31 16.16 14.93
CA ASP A 56 -11.65 17.42 14.63
C ASP A 56 -10.15 17.41 15.00
N ALA A 57 -9.77 16.69 16.05
CA ALA A 57 -8.38 16.44 16.42
C ALA A 57 -7.70 15.53 15.41
N LEU A 58 -8.34 14.43 15.03
CA LEU A 58 -7.82 13.52 14.03
C LEU A 58 -7.61 14.25 12.71
N ARG A 59 -8.57 15.08 12.26
CA ARG A 59 -8.40 15.87 11.03
C ARG A 59 -7.17 16.79 11.10
N ARG A 60 -6.95 17.49 12.21
CA ARG A 60 -5.75 18.32 12.43
C ARG A 60 -4.47 17.50 12.48
N HIS A 61 -4.50 16.35 13.14
CA HIS A 61 -3.35 15.45 13.25
C HIS A 61 -2.99 14.77 11.92
N LEU A 62 -3.96 14.54 11.03
CA LEU A 62 -3.70 14.04 9.68
C LEU A 62 -2.99 15.08 8.79
N GLU A 63 -3.06 16.37 9.14
CA GLU A 63 -2.26 17.44 8.50
C GLU A 63 -0.85 17.55 9.09
N ASP A 64 -0.61 16.95 10.26
CA ASP A 64 0.70 16.85 10.90
C ASP A 64 1.43 15.59 10.40
N LEU A 65 2.39 15.80 9.51
CA LEU A 65 3.14 14.71 8.88
C LEU A 65 3.95 13.88 9.88
N ASP A 66 4.51 14.50 10.91
CA ASP A 66 5.34 13.79 11.90
C ASP A 66 4.47 12.89 12.77
N TRP A 67 3.29 13.40 13.18
CA TRP A 67 2.31 12.59 13.92
C TRP A 67 1.77 11.46 13.04
N LEU A 68 1.39 11.75 11.79
CA LEU A 68 0.86 10.75 10.87
C LEU A 68 1.90 9.64 10.60
N GLU A 69 3.16 10.01 10.37
CA GLU A 69 4.24 9.04 10.19
C GLU A 69 4.40 8.15 11.43
N ALA A 70 4.40 8.73 12.62
CA ALA A 70 4.53 7.98 13.88
C ALA A 70 3.37 6.98 14.06
N VAL A 71 2.13 7.41 13.81
CA VAL A 71 0.94 6.57 13.91
C VAL A 71 0.95 5.47 12.85
N ALA A 72 1.26 5.81 11.59
CA ALA A 72 1.34 4.86 10.49
C ALA A 72 2.41 3.80 10.73
N ARG A 73 3.59 4.22 11.20
CA ARG A 73 4.70 3.32 11.55
C ARG A 73 4.30 2.35 12.66
N ALA A 74 3.77 2.86 13.77
CA ALA A 74 3.34 2.02 14.89
C ALA A 74 2.23 1.03 14.46
N HIS A 75 1.26 1.50 13.68
CA HIS A 75 0.21 0.66 13.14
C HIS A 75 0.75 -0.46 12.24
N HIS A 76 1.66 -0.12 11.32
CA HIS A 76 2.30 -1.06 10.42
C HIS A 76 3.11 -2.12 11.19
N THR A 77 3.92 -1.71 12.17
CA THR A 77 4.75 -2.61 12.98
C THR A 77 3.91 -3.66 13.70
N VAL A 78 2.76 -3.26 14.27
CA VAL A 78 1.86 -4.22 14.94
C VAL A 78 1.31 -5.24 13.94
N ILE A 79 0.86 -4.79 12.77
CA ILE A 79 0.28 -5.67 11.76
C ILE A 79 1.32 -6.61 11.17
N GLU A 80 2.53 -6.12 10.87
CA GLU A 80 3.64 -6.92 10.36
C GLU A 80 4.02 -8.03 11.35
N ALA A 81 4.17 -7.68 12.63
CA ALA A 81 4.49 -8.65 13.66
C ALA A 81 3.41 -9.73 13.84
N LEU A 82 2.14 -9.36 13.76
CA LEU A 82 1.04 -10.33 13.82
C LEU A 82 0.99 -11.22 12.55
N SER A 83 1.27 -10.64 11.38
CA SER A 83 1.29 -11.34 10.09
C SER A 83 2.38 -12.42 10.03
N ALA A 84 3.46 -12.26 10.79
CA ALA A 84 4.51 -13.27 10.91
C ALA A 84 4.04 -14.56 11.62
N HIS A 85 2.91 -14.52 12.32
CA HIS A 85 2.40 -15.64 13.11
C HIS A 85 1.06 -16.19 12.62
N THR A 86 0.21 -15.33 12.04
CA THR A 86 -1.15 -15.73 11.64
C THR A 86 -1.65 -14.88 10.48
N THR A 87 -2.74 -15.33 9.87
CA THR A 87 -3.46 -14.52 8.89
C THR A 87 -4.15 -13.37 9.61
N VAL A 88 -3.90 -12.15 9.14
CA VAL A 88 -4.51 -10.93 9.65
C VAL A 88 -5.37 -10.29 8.57
N LEU A 89 -6.42 -9.62 9.01
CA LEU A 89 -7.20 -8.68 8.24
C LEU A 89 -6.84 -7.27 8.74
N PRO A 90 -5.93 -6.56 8.04
CA PRO A 90 -5.56 -5.20 8.41
C PRO A 90 -6.79 -4.28 8.43
N LEU A 91 -6.98 -3.53 9.51
CA LEU A 91 -7.97 -2.46 9.56
C LEU A 91 -7.34 -1.17 9.02
N ARG A 92 -8.20 -0.22 8.63
CA ARG A 92 -7.71 1.09 8.16
C ARG A 92 -6.99 1.81 9.30
N LEU A 93 -6.01 2.63 8.93
CA LEU A 93 -5.37 3.56 9.87
C LEU A 93 -6.42 4.40 10.59
N ALA A 94 -6.18 4.69 11.87
CA ALA A 94 -7.08 5.44 12.74
C ALA A 94 -8.48 4.81 12.93
N THR A 95 -8.61 3.47 12.80
CA THR A 95 -9.83 2.77 13.21
C THR A 95 -9.91 2.72 14.75
N VAL A 96 -10.76 3.54 15.34
CA VAL A 96 -10.97 3.62 16.79
C VAL A 96 -12.40 3.25 17.20
N TYR A 97 -12.54 2.66 18.39
CA TYR A 97 -13.82 2.32 19.01
C TYR A 97 -13.88 2.89 20.42
N LEU A 98 -15.10 3.20 20.89
CA LEU A 98 -15.35 3.73 22.23
C LEU A 98 -14.64 2.90 23.32
N ASP A 99 -14.76 1.58 23.24
CA ASP A 99 -14.13 0.65 24.17
C ASP A 99 -13.99 -0.75 23.54
N ASP A 100 -13.42 -1.67 24.32
CA ASP A 100 -13.29 -3.08 23.93
C ASP A 100 -14.63 -3.79 23.74
N GLU A 101 -15.70 -3.36 24.43
CA GLU A 101 -17.01 -3.98 24.26
C GLU A 101 -17.62 -3.63 22.90
N ARG A 102 -17.45 -2.38 22.45
CA ARG A 102 -17.83 -1.98 21.10
C ARG A 102 -17.05 -2.76 20.05
N VAL A 103 -15.76 -3.02 20.26
CA VAL A 103 -14.96 -3.90 19.39
C VAL A 103 -15.58 -5.30 19.32
N ARG A 104 -15.91 -5.92 20.47
CA ARG A 104 -16.57 -7.23 20.50
C ARG A 104 -17.91 -7.22 19.78
N GLN A 105 -18.71 -6.17 19.97
CA GLN A 105 -20.00 -6.03 19.32
C GLN A 105 -19.86 -6.01 17.80
N VAL A 106 -18.95 -5.19 17.25
CA VAL A 106 -18.72 -5.14 15.80
C VAL A 106 -18.24 -6.49 15.27
N MET A 107 -17.33 -7.17 15.97
CA MET A 107 -16.91 -8.52 15.54
C MET A 107 -18.04 -9.55 15.58
N ARG A 108 -19.02 -9.42 16.50
CA ARG A 108 -20.20 -10.31 16.53
C ARG A 108 -21.20 -9.99 15.43
N GLU A 109 -21.44 -8.71 15.16
CA GLU A 109 -22.36 -8.25 14.12
C GLU A 109 -21.86 -8.66 12.72
N ASP A 110 -20.56 -8.54 12.49
CA ASP A 110 -19.91 -8.80 11.21
C ASP A 110 -19.11 -10.14 11.20
N ASP A 111 -19.41 -11.09 12.10
CA ASP A 111 -18.62 -12.33 12.31
C ASP A 111 -18.40 -13.14 11.03
N ALA A 112 -19.47 -13.33 10.24
CA ALA A 112 -19.40 -14.05 8.97
C ALA A 112 -18.51 -13.32 7.95
N ALA A 113 -18.63 -11.99 7.85
CA ALA A 113 -17.85 -11.19 6.91
C ALA A 113 -16.36 -11.17 7.27
N PHE A 114 -16.02 -11.05 8.56
CA PHE A 114 -14.65 -11.16 9.04
C PHE A 114 -14.05 -12.55 8.79
N THR A 115 -14.83 -13.60 9.06
CA THR A 115 -14.42 -14.99 8.84
C THR A 115 -14.13 -15.25 7.37
N GLU A 116 -15.04 -14.87 6.47
CA GLU A 116 -14.87 -15.02 5.02
C GLU A 116 -13.65 -14.22 4.51
N ALA A 117 -13.46 -12.99 4.99
CA ALA A 117 -12.31 -12.18 4.63
C ALA A 117 -10.99 -12.83 5.07
N LEU A 118 -10.91 -13.35 6.30
CA LEU A 118 -9.72 -14.06 6.79
C LEU A 118 -9.45 -15.35 6.00
N GLU A 119 -10.48 -16.10 5.61
CA GLU A 119 -10.33 -17.32 4.81
C GLU A 119 -9.80 -17.01 3.40
N ARG A 120 -10.29 -15.93 2.78
CA ARG A 120 -9.78 -15.45 1.49
C ARG A 120 -8.30 -15.06 1.54
N LEU A 121 -7.84 -14.52 2.66
CA LEU A 121 -6.47 -14.04 2.84
C LEU A 121 -5.52 -15.13 3.34
N ALA A 122 -6.05 -16.25 3.83
CA ALA A 122 -5.24 -17.31 4.44
C ALA A 122 -4.21 -17.87 3.46
N GLY A 123 -2.94 -17.93 3.87
CA GLY A 123 -1.84 -18.44 3.04
C GLY A 123 -1.43 -17.53 1.87
N HIS A 124 -1.92 -16.28 1.83
CA HIS A 124 -1.58 -15.33 0.79
C HIS A 124 -0.79 -14.13 1.33
N LEU A 125 -0.04 -13.50 0.44
CA LEU A 125 0.76 -12.30 0.68
C LEU A 125 0.42 -11.25 -0.37
N GLU A 126 0.49 -9.97 -0.01
CA GLU A 126 0.31 -8.88 -0.95
C GLU A 126 1.64 -8.43 -1.56
N TRP A 127 1.64 -8.24 -2.87
CA TRP A 127 2.76 -7.71 -3.64
C TRP A 127 2.31 -6.48 -4.45
N GLY A 128 3.01 -5.37 -4.28
CA GLY A 128 2.78 -4.15 -5.06
C GLY A 128 3.72 -4.09 -6.26
N VAL A 129 3.19 -3.81 -7.45
CA VAL A 129 3.97 -3.61 -8.68
C VAL A 129 3.75 -2.19 -9.19
N LYS A 130 4.84 -1.44 -9.34
CA LYS A 130 4.83 -0.09 -9.91
C LYS A 130 5.63 -0.03 -11.20
N ILE A 131 5.11 0.67 -12.21
CA ILE A 131 5.82 0.90 -13.46
C ILE A 131 6.05 2.38 -13.63
N TYR A 132 7.31 2.74 -13.92
CA TYR A 132 7.75 4.10 -14.12
C TYR A 132 8.27 4.28 -15.54
N VAL A 133 7.93 5.42 -16.14
CA VAL A 133 8.56 5.93 -17.35
C VAL A 133 9.64 6.93 -16.94
N ASP A 134 10.88 6.66 -17.30
CA ASP A 134 12.00 7.52 -16.92
C ASP A 134 11.82 8.94 -17.48
N ALA A 135 12.16 9.94 -16.67
CA ALA A 135 12.19 11.31 -17.16
C ALA A 135 13.27 11.42 -18.25
N PRO A 136 12.99 12.09 -19.39
CA PRO A 136 14.03 12.33 -20.37
C PRO A 136 15.15 13.11 -19.68
N ALA A 137 16.39 12.62 -19.78
CA ALA A 137 17.55 13.34 -19.27
C ALA A 137 17.42 14.80 -19.73
N THR A 138 17.33 15.73 -18.78
CA THR A 138 17.28 17.17 -19.07
C THR A 138 18.40 17.43 -20.06
N ALA A 139 18.03 17.85 -21.27
CA ALA A 139 18.99 18.08 -22.32
C ALA A 139 20.09 18.96 -21.72
N ALA A 140 21.29 18.40 -21.59
CA ALA A 140 22.48 19.21 -21.43
C ALA A 140 22.38 20.32 -22.48
N GLU A 141 22.69 21.55 -22.07
CA GLU A 141 22.64 22.74 -22.92
C GLU A 141 22.98 22.38 -24.36
N PRO A 142 22.16 22.82 -25.35
CA PRO A 142 22.31 22.37 -26.72
C PRO A 142 23.78 22.51 -27.11
N PRO A 143 24.44 21.42 -27.59
CA PRO A 143 25.84 21.50 -27.97
C PRO A 143 25.96 22.67 -28.95
N GLY A 144 26.76 23.67 -28.57
CA GLY A 144 26.91 24.91 -29.32
C GLY A 144 27.06 24.58 -30.80
N ALA A 145 26.15 25.11 -31.61
CA ALA A 145 26.03 24.98 -33.07
C ALA A 145 27.04 24.00 -33.70
N GLY A 146 26.73 22.69 -33.63
CA GLY A 146 27.38 21.71 -34.51
C GLY A 146 27.15 22.10 -35.97
N GLU A 147 28.24 22.14 -36.73
CA GLU A 147 28.39 22.64 -38.10
C GLU A 147 27.13 22.46 -38.99
N GLY A 148 26.51 23.57 -39.41
CA GLY A 148 25.65 23.63 -40.60
C GLY A 148 24.12 23.73 -40.42
N LEU A 149 23.57 23.76 -39.19
CA LEU A 149 22.12 23.92 -38.98
C LEU A 149 21.77 25.23 -38.26
N SER A 150 20.69 25.91 -38.69
CA SER A 150 20.20 27.09 -37.97
C SER A 150 19.69 26.71 -36.57
N PRO A 151 19.86 27.58 -35.55
CA PRO A 151 19.46 27.29 -34.17
C PRO A 151 18.01 26.79 -34.02
N GLY A 152 17.08 27.30 -34.83
CA GLY A 152 15.68 26.85 -34.84
C GLY A 152 15.49 25.42 -35.37
N ARG A 153 16.27 24.99 -36.38
CA ARG A 153 16.19 23.60 -36.90
C ARG A 153 16.82 22.60 -35.93
N ALA A 154 17.90 22.98 -35.25
CA ALA A 154 18.51 22.16 -34.21
C ALA A 154 17.56 21.95 -33.03
N TYR A 155 16.88 23.03 -32.58
CA TYR A 155 15.85 22.96 -31.53
C TYR A 155 14.67 22.05 -31.91
N LEU A 156 14.11 22.20 -33.12
CA LEU A 156 12.99 21.37 -33.58
C LEU A 156 13.39 19.88 -33.70
N ARG A 157 14.61 19.59 -34.16
CA ARG A 157 15.14 18.22 -34.24
C ARG A 157 15.30 17.60 -32.86
N ALA A 158 15.87 18.33 -31.91
CA ALA A 158 16.01 17.89 -30.52
C ALA A 158 14.64 17.63 -29.87
N ARG A 159 13.67 18.52 -30.09
CA ARG A 159 12.30 18.37 -29.57
C ARG A 159 11.54 17.20 -30.20
N SER A 160 11.75 16.94 -31.50
CA SER A 160 11.17 15.78 -32.18
C SER A 160 11.76 14.47 -31.67
N ALA A 161 13.08 14.40 -31.53
CA ALA A 161 13.78 13.23 -30.98
C ALA A 161 13.32 12.94 -29.53
N GLN A 162 13.21 13.97 -28.69
CA GLN A 162 12.71 13.84 -27.32
C GLN A 162 11.28 13.29 -27.26
N ARG A 163 10.38 13.78 -28.13
CA ARG A 163 9.03 13.23 -28.24
C ARG A 163 9.04 11.77 -28.65
N HIS A 164 9.84 11.42 -29.64
CA HIS A 164 9.92 10.05 -30.12
C HIS A 164 10.44 9.07 -29.05
N THR A 165 11.49 9.45 -28.31
CA THR A 165 11.99 8.68 -27.17
C THR A 165 10.92 8.50 -26.09
N ARG A 166 10.19 9.56 -25.77
CA ARG A 166 9.13 9.51 -24.77
C ARG A 166 7.97 8.60 -25.22
N ASP A 167 7.54 8.72 -26.48
CA ASP A 167 6.48 7.88 -27.05
C ASP A 167 6.89 6.40 -27.09
N GLN A 168 8.18 6.10 -27.35
CA GLN A 168 8.73 4.74 -27.24
C GLN A 168 8.67 4.22 -25.81
N ALA A 169 9.03 5.03 -24.81
CA ALA A 169 9.01 4.64 -23.41
C ALA A 169 7.58 4.36 -22.89
N TYR A 170 6.57 5.15 -23.30
CA TYR A 170 5.17 4.85 -22.96
C TYR A 170 4.67 3.54 -23.59
N ARG A 171 5.00 3.27 -24.87
CA ARG A 171 4.66 1.99 -25.49
C ARG A 171 5.33 0.81 -24.81
N ALA A 172 6.60 0.99 -24.42
CA ALA A 172 7.32 0.00 -23.65
C ALA A 172 6.68 -0.21 -22.27
N ALA A 173 6.19 0.86 -21.62
CA ALA A 173 5.49 0.75 -20.33
C ALA A 173 4.12 0.03 -20.47
N GLU A 174 3.38 0.27 -21.56
CA GLU A 174 2.16 -0.49 -21.88
C GLU A 174 2.46 -1.98 -22.06
N GLU A 175 3.58 -2.32 -22.72
CA GLU A 175 4.02 -3.70 -22.87
C GLU A 175 4.41 -4.32 -21.52
N ALA A 176 5.15 -3.61 -20.68
CA ALA A 176 5.47 -4.05 -19.32
C ALA A 176 4.20 -4.28 -18.48
N ALA A 177 3.22 -3.37 -18.56
CA ALA A 177 1.94 -3.49 -17.87
C ALA A 177 1.16 -4.73 -18.34
N ALA A 178 1.11 -5.00 -19.65
CA ALA A 178 0.48 -6.19 -20.20
C ALA A 178 1.16 -7.50 -19.74
N ARG A 179 2.49 -7.50 -19.63
CA ARG A 179 3.27 -8.63 -19.08
C ARG A 179 2.94 -8.85 -17.60
N VAL A 180 2.95 -7.80 -16.78
CA VAL A 180 2.59 -7.85 -15.35
C VAL A 180 1.16 -8.35 -15.17
N GLU A 181 0.21 -7.86 -15.95
CA GLU A 181 -1.19 -8.28 -15.90
C GLU A 181 -1.34 -9.77 -16.25
N ALA A 182 -0.61 -10.26 -17.25
CA ALA A 182 -0.61 -11.68 -17.61
C ALA A 182 -0.05 -12.56 -16.49
N ILE A 183 1.05 -12.12 -15.84
CA ILE A 183 1.64 -12.80 -14.68
C ILE A 183 0.64 -12.82 -13.51
N GLY A 184 -0.02 -11.69 -13.23
CA GLY A 184 -1.04 -11.56 -12.20
C GLY A 184 -2.22 -12.50 -12.42
N ARG A 185 -2.74 -12.60 -13.65
CA ARG A 185 -3.82 -13.55 -13.98
C ARG A 185 -3.45 -15.02 -13.76
N GLU A 186 -2.17 -15.35 -13.92
CA GLU A 186 -1.70 -16.73 -13.78
C GLU A 186 -1.41 -17.10 -12.32
N LEU A 187 -0.84 -16.18 -11.54
CA LEU A 187 -0.26 -16.48 -10.23
C LEU A 187 -0.98 -15.83 -9.03
N ALA A 188 -1.79 -14.80 -9.26
CA ALA A 188 -2.48 -14.09 -8.19
C ALA A 188 -3.92 -14.59 -8.02
N ALA A 189 -4.34 -14.76 -6.76
CA ALA A 189 -5.72 -15.05 -6.41
C ALA A 189 -6.63 -13.83 -6.56
N ALA A 190 -6.07 -12.62 -6.41
CA ALA A 190 -6.80 -11.36 -6.60
C ALA A 190 -5.86 -10.25 -7.07
N HIS A 191 -6.46 -9.22 -7.68
CA HIS A 191 -5.77 -8.04 -8.20
C HIS A 191 -6.56 -6.78 -7.82
N ALA A 192 -5.84 -5.72 -7.42
CA ALA A 192 -6.39 -4.41 -7.17
C ALA A 192 -5.53 -3.35 -7.89
N ARG A 193 -6.19 -2.35 -8.50
CA ARG A 193 -5.51 -1.22 -9.15
C ARG A 193 -5.70 0.04 -8.31
N HIS A 194 -4.59 0.66 -7.95
CA HIS A 194 -4.55 1.94 -7.25
C HIS A 194 -4.35 3.08 -8.23
N ARG A 195 -4.65 4.30 -7.81
CA ARG A 195 -4.27 5.47 -8.60
C ARG A 195 -2.75 5.53 -8.70
N ALA A 196 -2.25 5.76 -9.90
CA ALA A 196 -0.84 6.09 -10.08
C ALA A 196 -0.64 7.48 -9.47
N GLN A 197 0.16 7.57 -8.41
CA GLN A 197 0.44 8.86 -7.76
C GLN A 197 1.07 9.82 -8.77
N GLN A 198 0.37 10.91 -9.07
CA GLN A 198 0.87 12.02 -9.88
C GLN A 198 1.20 13.17 -8.91
N GLY A 199 2.46 13.25 -8.47
CA GLY A 199 2.86 14.18 -7.42
C GLY A 199 4.28 14.71 -7.60
N ARG A 200 4.47 15.98 -7.23
CA ARG A 200 5.72 16.76 -7.34
C ARG A 200 6.88 16.22 -6.47
N LEU A 201 6.61 15.22 -5.62
CA LEU A 201 7.59 14.44 -4.85
C LEU A 201 8.36 13.41 -5.71
N ALA A 202 7.90 13.10 -6.92
CA ALA A 202 8.65 12.34 -7.92
C ALA A 202 9.70 13.19 -8.65
N ALA A 203 10.33 14.16 -7.98
CA ALA A 203 11.40 14.96 -8.54
C ALA A 203 12.67 14.09 -8.67
N GLY A 204 12.72 13.26 -9.72
CA GLY A 204 13.89 12.47 -10.11
C GLY A 204 13.63 11.00 -10.48
N ALA A 205 12.45 10.43 -10.16
CA ALA A 205 12.21 8.98 -10.24
C ALA A 205 11.42 8.49 -11.47
N GLY A 206 11.06 9.39 -12.39
CA GLY A 206 10.18 9.09 -13.53
C GLY A 206 8.68 9.22 -13.19
N GLU A 207 7.83 9.15 -14.22
CA GLU A 207 6.36 9.19 -14.08
C GLU A 207 5.84 7.78 -13.75
N ASN A 208 5.12 7.65 -12.64
CA ASN A 208 4.42 6.40 -12.32
C ASN A 208 3.19 6.26 -13.24
N VAL A 209 3.13 5.17 -14.01
CA VAL A 209 2.05 4.87 -14.96
C VAL A 209 1.22 3.63 -14.56
N LEU A 210 1.69 2.85 -13.59
CA LEU A 210 0.97 1.68 -13.05
C LEU A 210 1.24 1.55 -11.55
N ASN A 211 0.20 1.32 -10.76
CA ASN A 211 0.30 1.01 -9.34
C ASN A 211 -0.72 -0.10 -9.01
N ASP A 212 -0.30 -1.35 -9.14
CA ASP A 212 -1.17 -2.52 -8.97
C ASP A 212 -0.73 -3.32 -7.74
N ALA A 213 -1.70 -3.89 -7.01
CA ALA A 213 -1.47 -4.84 -5.93
C ALA A 213 -2.01 -6.22 -6.31
N PHE A 214 -1.29 -7.26 -5.91
CA PHE A 214 -1.62 -8.66 -6.20
C PHE A 214 -1.61 -9.48 -4.93
N LEU A 215 -2.66 -10.27 -4.72
CA LEU A 215 -2.75 -11.24 -3.64
C LEU A 215 -2.23 -12.58 -4.15
N VAL A 216 -1.08 -13.03 -3.67
CA VAL A 216 -0.35 -14.18 -4.21
C VAL A 216 -0.18 -15.22 -3.12
N ALA A 217 -0.45 -16.48 -3.43
CA ALA A 217 -0.25 -17.59 -2.50
C ALA A 217 1.24 -17.71 -2.12
N HIS A 218 1.54 -18.08 -0.88
CA HIS A 218 2.90 -18.08 -0.33
C HIS A 218 3.88 -18.89 -1.19
N GLU A 219 3.44 -20.05 -1.68
CA GLU A 219 4.23 -20.95 -2.53
C GLU A 219 4.52 -20.38 -3.93
N GLN A 220 3.75 -19.38 -4.39
CA GLN A 220 3.94 -18.71 -5.68
C GLN A 220 4.68 -17.38 -5.56
N ALA A 221 4.97 -16.91 -4.34
CA ALA A 221 5.47 -15.57 -4.07
C ALA A 221 6.78 -15.25 -4.80
N GLU A 222 7.78 -16.14 -4.73
CA GLU A 222 9.07 -15.93 -5.41
C GLU A 222 8.94 -15.97 -6.94
N ALA A 223 8.10 -16.87 -7.47
CA ALA A 223 7.84 -16.95 -8.90
C ALA A 223 7.16 -15.68 -9.42
N PHE A 224 6.17 -15.17 -8.68
CA PHE A 224 5.51 -13.91 -9.00
C PHE A 224 6.50 -12.74 -8.95
N ARG A 225 7.25 -12.60 -7.85
CA ARG A 225 8.23 -11.52 -7.66
C ARG A 225 9.26 -11.49 -8.80
N SER A 226 9.87 -12.63 -9.12
CA SER A 226 10.89 -12.73 -10.16
C SER A 226 10.34 -12.37 -11.54
N ARG A 227 9.14 -12.87 -11.88
CA ARG A 227 8.52 -12.62 -13.20
C ARG A 227 8.06 -11.18 -13.34
N ALA A 228 7.50 -10.60 -12.27
CA ALA A 228 7.08 -9.21 -12.27
C ALA A 228 8.27 -8.25 -12.43
N LEU A 229 9.40 -8.50 -11.75
CA LEU A 229 10.64 -7.73 -11.97
C LEU A 229 11.15 -7.86 -13.40
N ALA A 230 11.15 -9.09 -13.95
CA ALA A 230 11.60 -9.35 -15.32
C ALA A 230 10.66 -8.76 -16.39
N ALA A 231 9.44 -8.32 -16.03
CA ALA A 231 8.49 -7.77 -16.99
C ALA A 231 9.02 -6.52 -17.71
N GLY A 232 9.86 -5.74 -17.04
CA GLY A 232 10.53 -4.55 -17.59
C GLY A 232 11.82 -4.83 -18.38
N GLU A 233 12.33 -6.06 -18.36
CA GLU A 233 13.61 -6.37 -19.00
C GLU A 233 13.53 -6.21 -20.54
N GLY A 234 14.55 -5.56 -21.11
CA GLY A 234 14.63 -5.26 -22.53
C GLY A 234 13.76 -4.09 -22.99
N LEU A 235 13.05 -3.42 -22.09
CA LEU A 235 12.15 -2.30 -22.40
C LEU A 235 12.84 -0.95 -22.08
N PRO A 236 13.17 -0.13 -23.10
CA PRO A 236 13.94 1.09 -22.89
C PRO A 236 13.11 2.17 -22.19
N GLY A 237 13.70 2.84 -21.19
CA GLY A 237 13.09 3.95 -20.47
C GLY A 237 11.94 3.54 -19.54
N VAL A 238 11.87 2.26 -19.17
CA VAL A 238 10.88 1.69 -18.27
C VAL A 238 11.57 1.06 -17.07
N ARG A 239 11.05 1.36 -15.89
CA ARG A 239 11.48 0.74 -14.63
C ARG A 239 10.30 0.08 -13.96
N VAL A 240 10.46 -1.18 -13.57
CA VAL A 240 9.46 -1.94 -12.81
C VAL A 240 9.98 -2.15 -11.40
N ASP A 241 9.22 -1.67 -10.43
CA ASP A 241 9.47 -1.91 -9.01
C ASP A 241 8.47 -2.93 -8.48
N VAL A 242 8.96 -3.87 -7.68
CA VAL A 242 8.13 -4.82 -6.94
C VAL A 242 8.40 -4.65 -5.45
N THR A 243 7.33 -4.43 -4.69
CA THR A 243 7.37 -4.20 -3.24
C THR A 243 6.60 -5.28 -2.51
N GLY A 244 7.05 -5.62 -1.30
CA GLY A 244 6.47 -6.67 -0.47
C GLY A 244 7.49 -7.76 -0.10
N PRO A 245 7.03 -8.86 0.51
CA PRO A 245 5.62 -9.15 0.78
C PRO A 245 5.05 -8.26 1.90
N TRP A 246 3.81 -7.83 1.75
CA TRP A 246 3.08 -7.03 2.74
C TRP A 246 1.90 -7.82 3.33
N ALA A 247 1.40 -7.37 4.48
CA ALA A 247 0.06 -7.71 4.92
C ALA A 247 -0.98 -7.23 3.88
N PRO A 248 -2.11 -7.93 3.71
CA PRO A 248 -3.00 -7.74 2.57
C PRO A 248 -3.97 -6.54 2.70
N TYR A 249 -3.43 -5.33 2.90
CA TYR A 249 -4.20 -4.09 3.06
C TYR A 249 -5.18 -3.84 1.90
N SER A 250 -4.75 -4.05 0.66
CA SER A 250 -5.56 -3.78 -0.54
C SER A 250 -6.72 -4.75 -0.71
N PHE A 251 -6.68 -5.88 0.01
CA PHE A 251 -7.66 -6.96 -0.06
C PHE A 251 -8.45 -7.14 1.24
N ALA A 252 -8.26 -6.23 2.21
CA ALA A 252 -8.83 -6.30 3.54
C ALA A 252 -10.28 -5.77 3.65
N ALA A 253 -10.89 -5.37 2.53
CA ALA A 253 -12.28 -4.91 2.54
C ALA A 253 -13.24 -6.05 2.92
N LEU A 254 -14.19 -5.73 3.81
CA LEU A 254 -15.27 -6.64 4.19
C LEU A 254 -16.32 -6.73 3.08
N PRO A 255 -16.79 -7.95 2.73
CA PRO A 255 -17.92 -8.12 1.83
C PRO A 255 -19.16 -7.35 2.34
N GLY A 256 -19.86 -6.62 1.46
CA GLY A 256 -21.15 -5.99 1.77
C GLY A 256 -21.12 -4.61 2.43
N ARG A 257 -19.95 -4.10 2.87
CA ARG A 257 -19.80 -2.71 3.32
C ARG A 257 -19.33 -1.86 2.13
N ALA A 258 -20.26 -1.16 1.48
CA ALA A 258 -19.93 -0.28 0.36
C ALA A 258 -18.85 0.74 0.76
N ARG A 259 -17.93 1.04 -0.17
CA ARG A 259 -16.94 2.11 -0.04
C ARG A 259 -17.67 3.46 -0.06
N SER A 260 -18.09 3.94 1.11
CA SER A 260 -18.64 5.28 1.24
C SER A 260 -17.52 6.28 1.56
N GLU A 261 -17.26 7.10 0.54
CA GLU A 261 -16.79 8.49 0.56
C GLU A 261 -15.40 8.85 1.12
N GLU A 262 -14.58 9.30 0.15
CA GLU A 262 -13.57 10.37 0.17
C GLU A 262 -12.32 10.20 1.04
N ASP A 263 -11.19 10.14 0.33
CA ASP A 263 -9.87 9.71 0.77
C ASP A 263 -8.93 10.92 0.88
N PRO A 264 -8.55 11.35 2.10
CA PRO A 264 -7.40 12.24 2.30
C PRO A 264 -6.08 11.46 2.46
N ALA A 265 -6.09 10.12 2.53
CA ALA A 265 -4.90 9.29 2.74
C ALA A 265 -4.19 8.87 1.44
N ASP A 266 -4.79 9.11 0.27
CA ASP A 266 -4.11 9.10 -1.05
C ASP A 266 -3.16 10.32 -1.24
N ALA A 267 -3.02 11.15 -0.19
CA ALA A 267 -2.24 12.39 -0.17
C ALA A 267 -1.26 12.49 1.02
N ALA A 268 -0.84 11.39 1.64
CA ALA A 268 0.39 11.41 2.44
C ALA A 268 1.61 11.41 1.49
N PRO A 269 2.53 12.38 1.60
CA PRO A 269 3.59 12.68 0.63
C PRO A 269 4.59 11.55 0.39
#